data_AF-A0A432J7C1-F1
#
_entry.id   AF-A0A432J7C1-F1
#
_cell.length_a   1.000
_cell.length_b   1.000
_cell.length_c   1.000
_cell.angle_alpha   90.00
_cell.angle_beta   90.00
_cell.angle_gamma   90.00
#
_symmetry.space_group_name_H-M   'P 1'
#
loop_
_entity.id
_entity.type
_entity.pdbx_description
1 polymer ?
#
loop_
_entity_poly.entity_id
_entity_poly.type
_entity_poly.pdbx_seq_one_letter_code
_entity_poly.pdbx_strand_id
1 'polypeptide(L)'
;MNLRDFLQASARKGWLIEVDKPVSPELELAAVAYALDGRPVRFNHIAGYAGWRAIAGLASSRRHFALALGCEPDQLLFKQADAFDHPRPAPVVDEAPCQEIHHRPGNLNALPILKHLPDDAGPYVTSGVLMTRDPDTGLNASYHRLLRLDDHRFAARLVDEGGSTPQVEITILQCRPQSTLEEAAVSIPPLRREDIVLETHTVVPHGKVEGIRYVIFVTPEGYYTHTGEPGRRRRIIRAIARMNAAWAELPFICVGPGRWGSANPELGVQVGYADIYNARALVELAGFHIGPAPEPSFGTHFFQDLMEARI
;
A
#
# COMPACT_ATOMS: atom_id res chain seq x y z
N MET A 1 -14.04 -18.32 -4.24
CA MET A 1 -15.34 -17.90 -3.66
C MET A 1 -15.92 -16.81 -4.53
N ASN A 2 -17.20 -16.85 -4.89
CA ASN A 2 -17.86 -15.76 -5.61
C ASN A 2 -18.53 -14.76 -4.64
N LEU A 3 -19.06 -13.64 -5.16
CA LEU A 3 -19.71 -12.61 -4.34
C LEU A 3 -20.92 -13.14 -3.55
N ARG A 4 -21.76 -13.99 -4.15
CA ARG A 4 -22.94 -14.55 -3.49
C ARG A 4 -22.55 -15.44 -2.32
N ASP A 5 -21.52 -16.28 -2.50
CA ASP A 5 -20.95 -17.13 -1.45
C ASP A 5 -20.42 -16.28 -0.28
N PHE A 6 -19.71 -15.19 -0.59
CA PHE A 6 -19.15 -14.28 0.41
C PHE A 6 -20.26 -13.64 1.26
N LEU A 7 -21.34 -13.17 0.62
CA LEU A 7 -22.48 -12.59 1.33
C LEU A 7 -23.15 -13.62 2.24
N GLN A 8 -23.37 -14.85 1.76
CA GLN A 8 -23.93 -15.92 2.58
C GLN A 8 -23.02 -16.30 3.76
N ALA A 9 -21.71 -16.34 3.55
CA ALA A 9 -20.74 -16.61 4.60
C ALA A 9 -20.71 -15.47 5.64
N SER A 10 -20.76 -14.22 5.18
CA SER A 10 -20.83 -13.03 6.03
C SER A 10 -22.12 -12.98 6.84
N ALA A 11 -23.26 -13.33 6.23
CA ALA A 11 -24.55 -13.41 6.92
C ALA A 11 -24.55 -14.49 8.01
N ARG A 12 -24.01 -15.68 7.73
CA ARG A 12 -23.87 -16.77 8.74
C ARG A 12 -23.01 -16.38 9.93
N LYS A 13 -22.04 -15.48 9.73
CA LYS A 13 -21.20 -14.94 10.81
C LYS A 13 -21.81 -13.72 11.51
N GLY A 14 -23.00 -13.28 11.10
CA GLY A 14 -23.66 -12.09 11.66
C GLY A 14 -23.00 -10.76 11.25
N TRP A 15 -22.23 -10.74 10.16
CA TRP A 15 -21.49 -9.56 9.71
C TRP A 15 -22.25 -8.72 8.69
N LEU A 16 -23.19 -9.33 7.95
CA LEU A 16 -23.92 -8.67 6.88
C LEU A 16 -25.11 -7.88 7.44
N ILE A 17 -25.16 -6.59 7.12
CA ILE A 17 -26.30 -5.71 7.39
C ILE A 17 -27.21 -5.69 6.17
N GLU A 18 -28.52 -5.79 6.38
CA GLU A 18 -29.54 -5.68 5.34
C GLU A 18 -30.26 -4.33 5.48
N VAL A 19 -30.43 -3.63 4.37
CA VAL A 19 -31.19 -2.38 4.29
C VAL A 19 -32.32 -2.56 3.28
N ASP A 20 -33.54 -2.66 3.80
CA ASP A 20 -34.77 -2.86 3.00
C ASP A 20 -35.51 -1.56 2.68
N LYS A 21 -35.14 -0.45 3.32
CA LYS A 21 -35.67 0.87 2.92
C LYS A 21 -35.11 1.22 1.54
N PRO A 22 -35.94 1.78 0.63
CA PRO A 22 -35.42 2.34 -0.61
C PRO A 22 -34.36 3.40 -0.33
N VAL A 23 -33.20 3.29 -0.98
CA VAL A 23 -32.09 4.24 -0.82
C VAL A 23 -31.73 4.83 -2.17
N SER A 24 -31.52 6.15 -2.23
CA SER A 24 -31.07 6.85 -3.42
C SER A 24 -29.61 6.55 -3.74
N PRO A 25 -29.27 6.25 -5.01
CA PRO A 25 -27.87 6.17 -5.44
C PRO A 25 -27.20 7.55 -5.50
N GLU A 26 -27.97 8.63 -5.41
CA GLU A 26 -27.46 9.99 -5.31
C GLU A 26 -27.22 10.35 -3.84
N LEU A 27 -25.95 10.28 -3.42
CA LEU A 27 -25.42 10.64 -2.10
C LEU A 27 -25.86 9.74 -0.93
N GLU A 28 -27.15 9.40 -0.84
CA GLU A 28 -27.73 8.73 0.32
C GLU A 28 -27.09 7.36 0.59
N LEU A 29 -26.98 6.52 -0.44
CA LEU A 29 -26.40 5.18 -0.28
C LEU A 29 -24.95 5.25 0.18
N ALA A 30 -24.16 6.15 -0.41
CA ALA A 30 -22.77 6.36 -0.02
C ALA A 30 -22.66 6.86 1.43
N ALA A 31 -23.53 7.79 1.84
CA ALA A 31 -23.59 8.29 3.21
C ALA A 31 -23.98 7.19 4.23
N VAL A 32 -24.95 6.34 3.90
CA VAL A 32 -25.33 5.20 4.75
C VAL A 32 -24.17 4.21 4.84
N ALA A 33 -23.56 3.84 3.71
CA ALA A 33 -22.41 2.94 3.70
C ALA A 33 -21.23 3.49 4.52
N TYR A 34 -20.97 4.80 4.43
CA TYR A 34 -19.96 5.49 5.22
C TYR A 34 -20.27 5.43 6.73
N ALA A 35 -21.52 5.73 7.12
CA ALA A 35 -21.96 5.65 8.52
C ALA A 35 -21.90 4.23 9.12
N LEU A 36 -21.91 3.20 8.25
CA LEU A 36 -21.74 1.82 8.66
C LEU A 36 -20.28 1.40 8.87
N ASP A 37 -19.32 2.28 8.56
CA ASP A 37 -17.90 2.16 8.88
C ASP A 37 -17.29 0.81 8.47
N GLY A 38 -17.37 0.50 7.17
CA GLY A 38 -16.76 -0.70 6.61
C GLY A 38 -17.44 -2.03 6.96
N ARG A 39 -18.60 -2.01 7.63
CA ARG A 39 -19.42 -3.22 7.81
C ARG A 39 -20.04 -3.63 6.47
N PRO A 40 -20.01 -4.94 6.10
CA PRO A 40 -20.67 -5.41 4.89
C PRO A 40 -22.16 -5.09 4.95
N VAL A 41 -22.68 -4.43 3.92
CA VAL A 41 -24.08 -4.04 3.83
C VAL A 41 -24.64 -4.36 2.45
N ARG A 42 -25.86 -4.88 2.41
CA ARG A 42 -26.65 -5.07 1.21
C ARG A 42 -27.88 -4.17 1.24
N PHE A 43 -28.02 -3.34 0.22
CA PHE A 43 -29.19 -2.50 -0.03
C PHE A 43 -30.10 -3.24 -1.00
N ASN A 44 -31.28 -3.66 -0.53
CA ASN A 44 -32.20 -4.50 -1.30
C ASN A 44 -33.07 -3.72 -2.29
N HIS A 45 -33.21 -2.41 -2.08
CA HIS A 45 -34.06 -1.54 -2.89
C HIS A 45 -33.34 -0.23 -3.23
N ILE A 46 -33.04 -0.02 -4.50
CA ILE A 46 -32.41 1.21 -4.99
C ILE A 46 -33.48 2.09 -5.64
N ALA A 47 -33.64 3.31 -5.13
CA ALA A 47 -34.66 4.22 -5.60
C ALA A 47 -34.46 4.55 -7.10
N GLY A 48 -35.49 4.35 -7.92
CA GLY A 48 -35.43 4.55 -9.37
C GLY A 48 -34.86 3.36 -10.17
N TYR A 49 -34.39 2.29 -9.53
CA TYR A 49 -33.74 1.15 -10.20
C TYR A 49 -34.36 -0.18 -9.72
N ALA A 50 -35.51 -0.53 -10.29
CA ALA A 50 -36.23 -1.75 -9.93
C ALA A 50 -35.40 -3.03 -10.21
N GLY A 51 -35.43 -3.98 -9.27
CA GLY A 51 -34.69 -5.25 -9.36
C GLY A 51 -33.20 -5.14 -9.05
N TRP A 52 -32.63 -3.94 -9.01
CA TRP A 52 -31.24 -3.73 -8.64
C TRP A 52 -31.04 -3.76 -7.12
N ARG A 53 -29.86 -4.24 -6.74
CA ARG A 53 -29.34 -4.23 -5.37
C ARG A 53 -27.93 -3.66 -5.39
N ALA A 54 -27.51 -3.06 -4.29
CA ALA A 54 -26.15 -2.55 -4.13
C ALA A 54 -25.51 -3.14 -2.87
N ILE A 55 -24.18 -3.24 -2.88
CA ILE A 55 -23.41 -3.83 -1.80
C ILE A 55 -22.21 -2.93 -1.51
N ALA A 56 -21.90 -2.73 -0.23
CA ALA A 56 -20.71 -2.00 0.22
C ALA A 56 -20.03 -2.72 1.39
N GLY A 57 -18.81 -2.30 1.74
CA GLY A 57 -18.06 -2.81 2.91
C GLY A 57 -17.37 -4.18 2.75
N LEU A 58 -17.37 -4.74 1.53
CA LEU A 58 -16.84 -6.09 1.28
C LEU A 58 -15.33 -6.24 1.58
N ALA A 59 -14.54 -5.19 1.36
CA ALA A 59 -13.09 -5.21 1.42
C ALA A 59 -12.52 -4.26 2.50
N SER A 60 -13.29 -3.98 3.56
CA SER A 60 -12.96 -2.94 4.55
C SER A 60 -12.24 -3.45 5.80
N SER A 61 -11.87 -4.74 5.87
CA SER A 61 -11.11 -5.27 7.02
C SER A 61 -10.34 -6.55 6.67
N ARG A 62 -9.26 -6.83 7.40
CA ARG A 62 -8.44 -8.05 7.23
C ARG A 62 -9.27 -9.34 7.30
N ARG A 63 -10.24 -9.41 8.22
CA ARG A 63 -11.13 -10.58 8.35
C ARG A 63 -11.99 -10.82 7.12
N HIS A 64 -12.37 -9.78 6.37
CA HIS A 64 -13.16 -9.95 5.14
C HIS A 64 -12.30 -10.54 4.03
N PHE A 65 -11.05 -10.06 3.87
CA PHE A 65 -10.09 -10.66 2.94
C PHE A 65 -9.78 -12.12 3.30
N ALA A 66 -9.55 -12.40 4.59
CA ALA A 66 -9.28 -13.75 5.08
C ALA A 66 -10.45 -14.70 4.79
N LEU A 67 -11.71 -14.25 5.00
CA LEU A 67 -12.91 -14.99 4.63
C LEU A 67 -12.97 -15.28 3.13
N ALA A 68 -12.74 -14.26 2.29
CA ALA A 68 -12.78 -14.39 0.83
C ALA A 68 -11.71 -15.37 0.30
N LEU A 69 -10.53 -15.37 0.93
CA LEU A 69 -9.41 -16.25 0.58
C LEU A 69 -9.47 -17.61 1.30
N GLY A 70 -10.41 -17.84 2.21
CA GLY A 70 -10.53 -19.09 2.97
C GLY A 70 -9.29 -19.38 3.82
N CYS A 71 -8.89 -18.43 4.68
CA CYS A 71 -7.80 -18.56 5.63
C CYS A 71 -8.09 -17.77 6.91
N GLU A 72 -7.25 -17.94 7.93
CA GLU A 72 -7.31 -17.11 9.14
C GLU A 72 -6.63 -15.74 8.91
N PRO A 73 -7.03 -14.67 9.64
CA PRO A 73 -6.51 -13.32 9.41
C PRO A 73 -4.98 -13.17 9.56
N ASP A 74 -4.35 -13.96 10.42
CA ASP A 74 -2.90 -14.01 10.65
C ASP A 74 -2.15 -14.72 9.51
N GLN A 75 -2.82 -15.59 8.76
CA GLN A 75 -2.27 -16.29 7.59
C GLN A 75 -2.39 -15.49 6.29
N LEU A 76 -3.13 -14.39 6.31
CA LEU A 76 -3.52 -13.62 5.13
C LEU A 76 -2.32 -13.19 4.26
N LEU A 77 -1.25 -12.68 4.88
CA LEU A 77 -0.06 -12.22 4.17
C LEU A 77 0.73 -13.38 3.56
N PHE A 78 0.91 -14.47 4.30
CA PHE A 78 1.60 -15.67 3.81
C PHE A 78 0.88 -16.29 2.63
N LYS A 79 -0.46 -16.35 2.68
CA LYS A 79 -1.27 -16.88 1.59
C LYS A 79 -1.20 -16.01 0.33
N GLN A 80 -1.13 -14.69 0.49
CA GLN A 80 -0.92 -13.78 -0.65
C GLN A 80 0.47 -13.95 -1.26
N ALA A 81 1.52 -14.01 -0.43
CA ALA A 81 2.89 -14.21 -0.90
C ALA A 81 3.03 -15.53 -1.67
N ASP A 82 2.49 -16.63 -1.13
CA ASP A 82 2.49 -17.93 -1.82
C ASP A 82 1.76 -17.88 -3.17
N ALA A 83 0.64 -17.13 -3.27
CA ALA A 83 -0.08 -16.95 -4.51
C ALA A 83 0.69 -16.12 -5.56
N PHE A 84 1.54 -15.18 -5.13
CA PHE A 84 2.43 -14.43 -6.03
C PHE A 84 3.59 -15.30 -6.55
N ASP A 85 4.15 -16.16 -5.69
CA ASP A 85 5.23 -17.07 -6.07
C ASP A 85 4.74 -18.25 -6.93
N HIS A 86 3.47 -18.65 -6.76
CA HIS A 86 2.87 -19.80 -7.43
C HIS A 86 1.55 -19.46 -8.15
N PRO A 87 1.57 -18.54 -9.14
CA PRO A 87 0.36 -18.12 -9.84
C PRO A 87 -0.24 -19.28 -10.64
N ARG A 88 -1.57 -19.34 -10.70
CA ARG A 88 -2.31 -20.34 -11.49
C ARG A 88 -3.10 -19.67 -12.60
N PRO A 89 -3.08 -20.20 -13.83
CA PRO A 89 -3.93 -19.69 -14.90
C PRO A 89 -5.42 -19.78 -14.52
N ALA A 90 -6.18 -18.75 -14.87
CA ALA A 90 -7.63 -18.78 -14.72
C ALA A 90 -8.23 -19.77 -15.74
N PRO A 91 -9.13 -20.68 -15.33
CA PRO A 91 -9.80 -21.60 -16.26
C PRO A 91 -10.72 -20.82 -17.21
N VAL A 92 -10.77 -21.25 -18.46
CA VAL A 92 -11.76 -20.78 -19.43
C VAL A 92 -13.01 -21.65 -19.28
N VAL A 93 -14.18 -21.02 -19.27
CA VAL A 93 -15.48 -21.68 -19.14
C VAL A 93 -16.38 -21.27 -20.29
N ASP A 94 -17.23 -22.18 -20.75
CA ASP A 94 -18.18 -21.93 -21.84
C ASP A 94 -19.42 -21.17 -21.38
N GLU A 95 -19.80 -21.35 -20.11
CA GLU A 95 -20.96 -20.71 -19.49
C GLU A 95 -20.52 -19.84 -18.31
N ALA A 96 -20.89 -18.56 -18.36
CA ALA A 96 -20.53 -17.59 -17.33
C ALA A 96 -21.79 -16.90 -16.79
N PRO A 97 -22.08 -16.96 -15.48
CA PRO A 97 -23.26 -16.31 -14.89
C PRO A 97 -23.33 -14.79 -15.14
N CYS A 98 -22.19 -14.14 -15.41
CA CYS A 98 -22.16 -12.72 -15.77
C CYS A 98 -22.71 -12.42 -17.17
N GLN A 99 -23.01 -13.43 -17.99
CA GLN A 99 -23.55 -13.33 -19.35
C GLN A 99 -25.04 -13.74 -19.43
N GLU A 100 -25.71 -13.96 -18.30
CA GLU A 100 -27.14 -14.34 -18.28
C GLU A 100 -28.07 -13.26 -18.89
N ILE A 101 -27.67 -11.98 -18.83
CA ILE A 101 -28.47 -10.85 -19.33
C ILE A 101 -27.61 -9.98 -20.25
N HIS A 102 -28.08 -9.77 -21.48
CA HIS A 102 -27.43 -8.92 -22.48
C HIS A 102 -28.29 -7.70 -22.83
N HIS A 103 -27.75 -6.49 -22.61
CA HIS A 103 -28.38 -5.24 -23.06
C HIS A 103 -27.70 -4.75 -24.34
N ARG A 104 -28.47 -4.65 -25.45
CA ARG A 104 -27.98 -4.15 -26.74
C ARG A 104 -29.04 -3.24 -27.39
N PRO A 105 -28.77 -1.94 -27.61
CA PRO A 105 -27.60 -1.21 -27.12
C PRO A 105 -27.57 -1.14 -25.59
N GLY A 106 -26.38 -1.11 -24.99
CA GLY A 106 -26.25 -0.97 -23.53
C GLY A 106 -26.53 0.48 -23.12
N ASN A 107 -27.18 0.71 -21.97
CA ASN A 107 -27.46 2.04 -21.45
C ASN A 107 -26.95 2.15 -20.01
N LEU A 108 -25.94 3.00 -19.78
CA LEU A 108 -25.33 3.22 -18.47
C LEU A 108 -26.25 3.94 -17.48
N ASN A 109 -27.31 4.60 -17.94
CA ASN A 109 -28.36 5.17 -17.09
C ASN A 109 -29.31 4.12 -16.52
N ALA A 110 -29.30 2.89 -17.04
CA ALA A 110 -30.06 1.77 -16.47
C ALA A 110 -29.37 1.15 -15.24
N LEU A 111 -28.13 1.54 -14.96
CA LEU A 111 -27.34 1.04 -13.83
C LEU A 111 -27.38 2.04 -12.67
N PRO A 112 -27.58 1.59 -11.41
CA PRO A 112 -27.57 2.44 -10.23
C PRO A 112 -26.13 2.84 -9.84
N ILE A 113 -25.45 3.58 -10.71
CA ILE A 113 -24.10 4.09 -10.42
C ILE A 113 -24.25 5.25 -9.43
N LEU A 114 -23.46 5.21 -8.35
CA LEU A 114 -23.59 6.14 -7.24
C LEU A 114 -22.90 7.46 -7.55
N LYS A 115 -23.51 8.57 -7.14
CA LYS A 115 -22.79 9.81 -6.84
C LYS A 115 -22.43 9.77 -5.36
N HIS A 116 -21.13 9.74 -5.02
CA HIS A 116 -20.68 9.46 -3.65
C HIS A 116 -20.66 10.71 -2.78
N LEU A 117 -20.19 11.83 -3.35
CA LEU A 117 -20.06 13.11 -2.65
C LEU A 117 -20.76 14.24 -3.43
N PRO A 118 -21.20 15.32 -2.75
CA PRO A 118 -21.86 16.46 -3.42
C PRO A 118 -21.03 17.07 -4.55
N ASP A 119 -19.71 17.16 -4.33
CA ASP A 119 -18.74 17.77 -5.24
C ASP A 119 -18.22 16.80 -6.32
N ASP A 120 -18.66 15.54 -6.32
CA ASP A 120 -18.34 14.63 -7.42
C ASP A 120 -18.91 15.19 -8.73
N ALA A 121 -18.10 15.17 -9.78
CA ALA A 121 -18.51 15.59 -11.12
C ALA A 121 -19.70 14.80 -11.69
N GLY A 122 -20.02 13.65 -11.10
CA GLY A 122 -21.16 12.81 -11.47
C GLY A 122 -21.08 11.43 -10.83
N PRO A 123 -21.87 10.46 -11.32
CA PRO A 123 -21.83 9.09 -10.81
C PRO A 123 -20.52 8.36 -11.13
N TYR A 124 -19.93 7.72 -10.12
CA TYR A 124 -18.69 6.96 -10.22
C TYR A 124 -18.85 5.47 -9.92
N VAL A 125 -18.33 4.64 -10.81
CA VAL A 125 -18.00 3.25 -10.50
C VAL A 125 -16.67 3.23 -9.75
N THR A 126 -16.65 2.71 -8.52
CA THR A 126 -15.46 2.71 -7.65
C THR A 126 -14.90 1.31 -7.38
N SER A 127 -15.67 0.26 -7.68
CA SER A 127 -15.32 -1.15 -7.50
C SER A 127 -15.20 -1.92 -8.82
N GLY A 128 -15.03 -1.21 -9.93
CA GLY A 128 -14.86 -1.80 -11.25
C GLY A 128 -13.44 -2.32 -11.45
N VAL A 129 -13.31 -3.60 -11.83
CA VAL A 129 -12.05 -4.19 -12.27
C VAL A 129 -11.97 -4.05 -13.79
N LEU A 130 -11.02 -3.24 -14.27
CA LEU A 130 -10.67 -3.12 -15.66
C LEU A 130 -9.75 -4.27 -16.04
N MET A 131 -10.15 -5.05 -17.05
CA MET A 131 -9.35 -6.13 -17.61
C MET A 131 -8.79 -5.65 -18.95
N THR A 132 -7.47 -5.60 -19.08
CA THR A 132 -6.78 -5.28 -20.34
C THR A 132 -5.87 -6.41 -20.74
N ARG A 133 -5.61 -6.57 -22.04
CA ARG A 133 -4.66 -7.54 -22.57
C ARG A 133 -3.72 -6.83 -23.51
N ASP A 134 -2.44 -6.91 -23.19
CA ASP A 134 -1.37 -6.55 -24.08
C ASP A 134 -0.86 -7.81 -24.81
N PRO A 135 -0.56 -7.75 -26.13
CA PRO A 135 -0.08 -8.91 -26.87
C PRO A 135 1.23 -9.50 -26.35
N ASP A 136 2.10 -8.67 -25.78
CA ASP A 136 3.46 -9.06 -25.36
C ASP A 136 3.52 -9.41 -23.88
N THR A 137 2.82 -8.64 -23.04
CA THR A 137 2.88 -8.75 -21.56
C THR A 137 1.67 -9.46 -20.95
N GLY A 138 0.63 -9.72 -21.73
CA GLY A 138 -0.50 -10.55 -21.33
C GLY A 138 -1.63 -9.79 -20.63
N LEU A 139 -2.34 -10.47 -19.73
CA LEU A 139 -3.55 -9.96 -19.07
C LEU A 139 -3.18 -9.10 -17.85
N ASN A 140 -3.79 -7.94 -17.74
CA ASN A 140 -3.71 -7.07 -16.57
C ASN A 140 -5.12 -6.82 -15.98
N ALA A 141 -5.20 -6.76 -14.66
CA ALA A 141 -6.43 -6.50 -13.92
C ALA A 141 -6.18 -5.38 -12.90
N SER A 142 -6.91 -4.27 -13.00
CA SER A 142 -6.71 -3.09 -12.15
C SER A 142 -8.02 -2.43 -11.76
N TYR A 143 -8.03 -1.73 -10.62
CA TYR A 143 -9.16 -0.89 -10.23
C TYR A 143 -8.99 0.52 -10.78
N HIS A 144 -10.00 1.02 -11.50
CA HIS A 144 -10.08 2.42 -11.90
C HIS A 144 -11.43 3.00 -11.55
N ARG A 145 -11.44 4.24 -11.04
CA ARG A 145 -12.68 5.00 -10.92
C ARG A 145 -13.17 5.38 -12.32
N LEU A 146 -14.45 5.14 -12.60
CA LEU A 146 -15.08 5.46 -13.89
C LEU A 146 -16.21 6.47 -13.68
N LEU A 147 -16.04 7.69 -14.17
CA LEU A 147 -17.09 8.72 -14.18
C LEU A 147 -18.04 8.46 -15.34
N ARG A 148 -19.33 8.26 -15.08
CA ARG A 148 -20.33 8.19 -16.16
C ARG A 148 -20.51 9.57 -16.79
N LEU A 149 -20.23 9.70 -18.08
CA LEU A 149 -20.42 10.94 -18.84
C LEU A 149 -21.84 11.01 -19.44
N ASP A 150 -22.33 9.89 -19.97
CA ASP A 150 -23.68 9.73 -20.54
C ASP A 150 -24.12 8.26 -20.53
N ASP A 151 -25.12 7.90 -21.34
CA ASP A 151 -25.67 6.55 -21.47
C ASP A 151 -24.72 5.53 -22.13
N HIS A 152 -23.60 5.95 -22.72
CA HIS A 152 -22.68 5.06 -23.43
C HIS A 152 -21.20 5.29 -23.11
N ARG A 153 -20.84 6.36 -22.38
CA ARG A 153 -19.44 6.75 -22.16
C ARG A 153 -19.08 6.88 -20.68
N PHE A 154 -17.88 6.40 -20.37
CA PHE A 154 -17.18 6.65 -19.11
C PHE A 154 -15.91 7.49 -19.36
N ALA A 155 -15.50 8.26 -18.37
CA ALA A 155 -14.13 8.77 -18.25
C ALA A 155 -13.38 7.99 -17.16
N ALA A 156 -12.17 7.54 -17.49
CA ALA A 156 -11.25 6.86 -16.58
C ALA A 156 -9.98 7.68 -16.41
N ARG A 157 -9.41 7.69 -15.20
CA ARG A 157 -8.04 8.17 -14.99
C ARG A 157 -7.10 6.97 -15.04
N LEU A 158 -6.20 6.99 -16.00
CA LEU A 158 -5.06 6.07 -16.06
C LEU A 158 -3.88 6.78 -15.40
N VAL A 159 -3.17 6.06 -14.53
CA VAL A 159 -1.94 6.54 -13.89
C VAL A 159 -0.80 5.85 -14.62
N ASP A 160 0.13 6.63 -15.16
CA ASP A 160 1.30 6.11 -15.85
C ASP A 160 2.39 5.77 -14.83
N GLU A 161 2.88 4.53 -14.87
CA GLU A 161 4.01 4.04 -14.06
C GLU A 161 5.27 3.79 -14.93
N GLY A 162 5.31 4.29 -16.18
CA GLY A 162 6.52 4.30 -17.02
C GLY A 162 6.57 3.22 -18.12
N GLY A 163 5.43 2.86 -18.73
CA GLY A 163 5.34 1.95 -19.89
C GLY A 163 5.05 2.68 -21.21
N SER A 164 5.41 2.08 -22.36
CA SER A 164 5.34 2.69 -23.70
C SER A 164 3.99 3.35 -24.06
N THR A 165 4.05 4.59 -24.58
CA THR A 165 2.96 5.57 -24.74
C THR A 165 2.02 5.35 -25.95
N PRO A 166 0.71 5.63 -25.81
CA PRO A 166 -0.04 6.46 -26.76
C PRO A 166 0.05 7.95 -26.34
N GLN A 167 0.16 8.87 -27.30
CA GLN A 167 0.45 10.28 -27.03
C GLN A 167 -0.76 11.08 -26.52
N VAL A 168 -0.69 11.51 -25.25
CA VAL A 168 -1.16 12.82 -24.71
C VAL A 168 -0.28 13.20 -23.52
N GLU A 169 0.15 14.47 -23.42
CA GLU A 169 0.95 14.98 -22.30
C GLU A 169 0.11 15.94 -21.42
N ILE A 170 -0.12 15.55 -20.16
CA ILE A 170 -0.70 16.39 -19.10
C ILE A 170 0.11 16.17 -17.81
N THR A 171 0.67 17.25 -17.28
CA THR A 171 1.53 17.22 -16.08
C THR A 171 0.73 17.55 -14.82
N ILE A 172 0.78 16.68 -13.82
CA ILE A 172 0.27 16.93 -12.46
C ILE A 172 1.43 16.84 -11.46
N LEU A 173 1.69 17.94 -10.78
CA LEU A 173 2.68 18.07 -9.70
C LEU A 173 2.11 17.47 -8.40
N GLN A 174 2.78 16.45 -7.84
CA GLN A 174 2.46 15.88 -6.53
C GLN A 174 3.10 16.73 -5.42
N CYS A 175 2.31 17.59 -4.77
CA CYS A 175 2.66 18.08 -3.43
C CYS A 175 2.19 17.03 -2.41
N ARG A 176 3.13 16.33 -1.76
CA ARG A 176 2.80 15.40 -0.67
C ARG A 176 2.32 16.19 0.56
N PRO A 177 1.31 15.72 1.32
CA PRO A 177 1.00 16.32 2.61
C PRO A 177 2.25 16.28 3.49
N GLN A 178 2.61 17.42 4.07
CA GLN A 178 3.72 17.50 5.01
C GLN A 178 3.32 16.75 6.29
N SER A 179 4.03 15.66 6.57
CA SER A 179 3.97 14.95 7.84
C SER A 179 4.33 15.90 8.98
N THR A 180 3.40 16.21 9.88
CA THR A 180 3.73 16.82 11.17
C THR A 180 4.17 15.71 12.13
N LEU A 181 5.44 15.75 12.53
CA LEU A 181 5.98 14.91 13.59
C LEU A 181 5.49 15.46 14.94
N GLU A 182 5.05 14.59 15.85
CA GLU A 182 4.98 14.95 17.26
C GLU A 182 6.42 15.05 17.78
N GLU A 183 6.98 16.26 17.75
CA GLU A 183 8.31 16.52 18.29
C GLU A 183 8.23 16.61 19.81
N ALA A 184 8.90 15.69 20.49
CA ALA A 184 9.16 15.83 21.91
C ALA A 184 10.30 16.85 22.10
N ALA A 185 10.13 17.80 23.02
CA ALA A 185 11.23 18.64 23.46
C ALA A 185 12.25 17.78 24.21
N VAL A 186 13.42 17.55 23.61
CA VAL A 186 14.51 16.76 24.19
C VAL A 186 15.68 17.69 24.53
N SER A 187 16.20 17.57 25.76
CA SER A 187 17.44 18.24 26.18
C SER A 187 18.58 17.22 26.13
N ILE A 188 19.68 17.60 25.47
CA ILE A 188 20.92 16.82 25.49
C ILE A 188 21.57 17.05 26.86
N PRO A 189 21.81 15.99 27.66
CA PRO A 189 22.50 16.15 28.95
C PRO A 189 23.94 16.62 28.74
N PRO A 190 24.59 17.20 29.76
CA PRO A 190 26.02 17.49 29.68
C PRO A 190 26.80 16.18 29.48
N LEU A 191 27.43 16.03 28.31
CA LEU A 191 28.25 14.88 27.95
C LEU A 191 29.73 15.27 27.95
N ARG A 192 30.58 14.35 28.42
CA ARG A 192 32.03 14.50 28.27
C ARG A 192 32.42 14.09 26.85
N ARG A 193 33.41 14.77 26.26
CA ARG A 193 33.80 14.55 24.86
C ARG A 193 34.25 13.11 24.61
N GLU A 194 34.87 12.47 25.61
CA GLU A 194 35.31 11.07 25.56
C GLU A 194 34.16 10.05 25.53
N ASP A 195 32.94 10.43 25.91
CA ASP A 195 31.77 9.56 25.94
C ASP A 195 30.95 9.64 24.62
N ILE A 196 31.35 10.50 23.68
CA ILE A 196 30.63 10.73 22.42
C ILE A 196 31.20 9.83 21.32
N VAL A 197 30.38 8.91 20.82
CA VAL A 197 30.73 8.00 19.72
C VAL A 197 30.38 8.61 18.36
N LEU A 198 29.24 9.29 18.27
CA LEU A 198 28.74 9.92 17.05
C LEU A 198 28.12 11.28 17.42
N GLU A 199 28.40 12.30 16.62
CA GLU A 199 27.83 13.64 16.72
C GLU A 199 27.31 14.07 15.35
N THR A 200 26.14 14.70 15.32
CA THR A 200 25.58 15.33 14.13
C THR A 200 25.00 16.69 14.50
N HIS A 201 25.06 17.65 13.57
CA HIS A 201 24.43 18.96 13.72
C HIS A 201 23.05 19.03 13.07
N THR A 202 22.61 17.93 12.43
CA THR A 202 21.35 17.86 11.68
C THR A 202 20.63 16.54 11.98
N VAL A 203 19.34 16.61 12.28
CA VAL A 203 18.42 15.47 12.49
C VAL A 203 17.06 15.81 11.86
N VAL A 204 16.23 14.79 11.54
CA VAL A 204 14.90 15.00 10.94
C VAL A 204 13.80 15.07 12.00
N PRO A 205 13.54 14.02 12.82
CA PRO A 205 12.74 14.18 14.04
C PRO A 205 13.63 14.44 15.27
N HIS A 206 13.16 15.29 16.20
CA HIS A 206 13.66 15.31 17.57
C HIS A 206 13.17 14.07 18.32
N GLY A 207 14.07 13.37 19.01
CA GLY A 207 13.73 12.16 19.75
C GLY A 207 14.82 11.71 20.70
N LYS A 208 14.44 10.87 21.67
CA LYS A 208 15.34 10.28 22.66
C LYS A 208 15.20 8.77 22.62
N VAL A 209 16.32 8.07 22.42
CA VAL A 209 16.41 6.62 22.49
C VAL A 209 17.45 6.26 23.53
N GLU A 210 17.08 5.44 24.51
CA GLU A 210 17.93 5.07 25.63
C GLU A 210 18.21 3.57 25.67
N GLY A 211 19.23 3.17 26.43
CA GLY A 211 19.52 1.75 26.68
C GLY A 211 20.09 1.00 25.47
N ILE A 212 20.57 1.69 24.43
CA ILE A 212 21.22 1.06 23.28
C ILE A 212 22.44 0.27 23.75
N ARG A 213 22.43 -1.03 23.48
CA ARG A 213 23.50 -1.96 23.88
C ARG A 213 24.29 -2.49 22.69
N TYR A 214 23.67 -2.52 21.51
CA TYR A 214 24.26 -3.12 20.32
C TYR A 214 24.20 -2.17 19.12
N VAL A 215 25.20 -2.29 18.25
CA VAL A 215 25.30 -1.54 17.00
C VAL A 215 25.55 -2.53 15.87
N ILE A 216 24.69 -2.50 14.85
CA ILE A 216 24.99 -3.10 13.56
C ILE A 216 25.76 -2.05 12.77
N PHE A 217 27.08 -2.24 12.61
CA PHE A 217 27.94 -1.32 11.90
C PHE A 217 28.36 -1.88 10.54
N VAL A 218 27.91 -1.24 9.47
CA VAL A 218 28.36 -1.52 8.10
C VAL A 218 29.50 -0.55 7.79
N THR A 219 30.70 -1.08 7.54
CA THR A 219 31.85 -0.23 7.22
C THR A 219 31.75 0.31 5.80
N PRO A 220 32.06 1.59 5.56
CA PRO A 220 32.12 2.16 4.21
C PRO A 220 33.05 1.39 3.28
N GLU A 221 34.27 1.11 3.74
CA GLU A 221 35.26 0.31 3.02
C GLU A 221 34.74 -1.09 2.72
N GLY A 222 34.17 -1.79 3.71
CA GLY A 222 33.65 -3.14 3.50
C GLY A 222 32.47 -3.20 2.52
N TYR A 223 31.68 -2.14 2.46
CA TYR A 223 30.51 -2.03 1.59
C TYR A 223 30.87 -1.65 0.14
N TYR A 224 31.81 -0.70 -0.04
CA TYR A 224 32.14 -0.14 -1.35
C TYR A 224 33.36 -0.77 -2.06
N THR A 225 34.30 -1.41 -1.35
CA THR A 225 35.55 -1.89 -1.99
C THR A 225 35.34 -3.01 -3.04
N HIS A 226 34.12 -3.56 -3.19
CA HIS A 226 33.82 -4.65 -4.15
C HIS A 226 32.44 -4.47 -4.83
N THR A 227 32.14 -3.24 -5.28
CA THR A 227 30.84 -2.88 -5.89
C THR A 227 30.42 -3.77 -7.08
N GLY A 228 31.36 -4.44 -7.73
CA GLY A 228 31.13 -5.37 -8.85
C GLY A 228 30.69 -6.80 -8.48
N GLU A 229 30.55 -7.16 -7.20
CA GLU A 229 30.11 -8.50 -6.77
C GLU A 229 28.71 -8.48 -6.10
N PRO A 230 27.62 -8.68 -6.86
CA PRO A 230 26.25 -8.66 -6.34
C PRO A 230 26.02 -9.63 -5.17
N GLY A 231 26.74 -10.76 -5.14
CA GLY A 231 26.63 -11.78 -4.09
C GLY A 231 27.13 -11.31 -2.72
N ARG A 232 28.07 -10.36 -2.64
CA ARG A 232 28.59 -9.86 -1.37
C ARG A 232 27.64 -8.86 -0.70
N ARG A 233 27.07 -7.94 -1.47
CA ARG A 233 26.04 -6.99 -0.99
C ARG A 233 24.82 -7.72 -0.42
N ARG A 234 24.32 -8.74 -1.13
CA ARG A 234 23.23 -9.60 -0.64
C ARG A 234 23.55 -10.32 0.67
N ARG A 235 24.82 -10.70 0.90
CA ARG A 235 25.24 -11.31 2.18
C ARG A 235 25.20 -10.31 3.34
N ILE A 236 25.58 -9.05 3.10
CA ILE A 236 25.48 -7.98 4.10
C ILE A 236 24.01 -7.75 4.47
N ILE A 237 23.14 -7.59 3.47
CA ILE A 237 21.70 -7.38 3.68
C ILE A 237 21.08 -8.56 4.45
N ARG A 238 21.38 -9.80 4.04
CA ARG A 238 20.93 -11.00 4.77
C ARG A 238 21.46 -11.07 6.20
N ALA A 239 22.69 -10.61 6.45
CA ALA A 239 23.26 -10.58 7.80
C ALA A 239 22.51 -9.55 8.67
N ILE A 240 22.25 -8.36 8.13
CA ILE A 240 21.45 -7.32 8.79
C ILE A 240 20.06 -7.87 9.13
N ALA A 241 19.35 -8.46 8.16
CA ALA A 241 18.02 -9.03 8.38
C ALA A 241 18.00 -10.14 9.44
N ARG A 242 19.02 -11.01 9.44
CA ARG A 242 19.16 -12.07 10.46
C ARG A 242 19.40 -11.50 11.86
N MET A 243 20.23 -10.46 11.97
CA MET A 243 20.49 -9.79 13.24
C MET A 243 19.25 -9.05 13.72
N ASN A 244 18.55 -8.33 12.84
CA ASN A 244 17.28 -7.68 13.11
C ASN A 244 16.24 -8.65 13.68
N ALA A 245 16.12 -9.85 13.11
CA ALA A 245 15.23 -10.90 13.61
C ALA A 245 15.69 -11.47 14.96
N ALA A 246 17.00 -11.76 15.11
CA ALA A 246 17.55 -12.33 16.35
C ALA A 246 17.53 -11.34 17.52
N TRP A 247 17.53 -10.04 17.25
CA TRP A 247 17.62 -8.96 18.23
C TRP A 247 16.31 -8.20 18.38
N ALA A 248 15.17 -8.81 18.06
CA ALA A 248 13.86 -8.15 18.12
C ALA A 248 13.56 -7.49 19.47
N GLU A 249 13.96 -8.14 20.57
CA GLU A 249 13.77 -7.66 21.94
C GLU A 249 14.99 -6.91 22.52
N LEU A 250 16.08 -6.78 21.75
CA LEU A 250 17.29 -6.13 22.20
C LEU A 250 17.35 -4.68 21.70
N PRO A 251 17.82 -3.73 22.53
CA PRO A 251 17.98 -2.35 22.10
C PRO A 251 19.23 -2.21 21.22
N PHE A 252 19.04 -2.03 19.91
CA PHE A 252 20.12 -1.82 18.94
C PHE A 252 19.84 -0.71 17.94
N ILE A 253 20.91 -0.22 17.31
CA ILE A 253 20.86 0.76 16.21
C ILE A 253 21.65 0.23 15.00
N CYS A 254 21.36 0.78 13.82
CA CYS A 254 22.11 0.51 12.60
C CYS A 254 22.90 1.75 12.18
N VAL A 255 24.16 1.55 11.82
CA VAL A 255 25.08 2.60 11.37
C VAL A 255 25.73 2.12 10.08
N GLY A 256 25.65 2.89 9.00
CA GLY A 256 26.12 2.42 7.70
C GLY A 256 26.36 3.53 6.66
N PRO A 257 27.04 3.21 5.56
CA PRO A 257 27.42 4.17 4.54
C PRO A 257 26.23 4.59 3.67
N GLY A 258 26.18 5.89 3.37
CA GLY A 258 25.20 6.47 2.47
C GLY A 258 23.77 6.28 2.98
N ARG A 259 22.84 6.17 2.03
CA ARG A 259 21.41 6.07 2.31
C ARG A 259 21.04 4.66 2.73
N TRP A 260 20.34 4.53 3.86
CA TRP A 260 19.62 3.30 4.12
C TRP A 260 18.41 3.24 3.17
N GLY A 261 18.17 2.10 2.51
CA GLY A 261 16.97 1.89 1.69
C GLY A 261 17.04 2.35 0.25
N SER A 262 18.23 2.74 -0.23
CA SER A 262 18.35 3.11 -1.63
C SER A 262 18.15 1.89 -2.54
N ALA A 263 17.30 2.03 -3.56
CA ALA A 263 17.24 1.09 -4.67
C ALA A 263 18.55 1.07 -5.49
N ASN A 264 19.36 2.13 -5.38
CA ASN A 264 20.69 2.21 -5.97
C ASN A 264 21.76 1.82 -4.92
N PRO A 265 22.40 0.64 -5.04
CA PRO A 265 23.39 0.16 -4.07
C PRO A 265 24.68 0.98 -4.05
N GLU A 266 24.91 1.84 -5.06
CA GLU A 266 26.02 2.80 -5.04
C GLU A 266 25.76 3.96 -4.08
N LEU A 267 24.49 4.29 -3.83
CA LEU A 267 24.11 5.42 -2.98
C LEU A 267 23.97 5.05 -1.49
N GLY A 268 24.04 3.77 -1.13
CA GLY A 268 24.02 3.31 0.25
C GLY A 268 23.54 1.87 0.42
N VAL A 269 23.14 1.51 1.64
CA VAL A 269 22.73 0.14 2.03
C VAL A 269 21.34 -0.20 1.51
N GLN A 270 21.26 -1.15 0.57
CA GLN A 270 20.00 -1.60 -0.05
C GLN A 270 19.24 -2.59 0.84
N VAL A 271 18.59 -2.11 1.89
CA VAL A 271 17.71 -2.91 2.76
C VAL A 271 16.25 -2.51 2.58
N GLY A 272 15.33 -3.44 2.82
CA GLY A 272 13.92 -3.12 2.99
C GLY A 272 13.56 -2.86 4.46
N TYR A 273 12.34 -2.40 4.70
CA TYR A 273 11.85 -2.14 6.06
C TYR A 273 11.93 -3.37 6.98
N ALA A 274 11.51 -4.54 6.49
CA ALA A 274 11.54 -5.79 7.24
C ALA A 274 12.95 -6.21 7.69
N ASP A 275 14.00 -5.75 6.99
CA ASP A 275 15.37 -6.08 7.32
C ASP A 275 15.91 -5.28 8.52
N ILE A 276 15.26 -4.17 8.89
CA ILE A 276 15.71 -3.23 9.94
C ILE A 276 14.60 -2.82 10.92
N TYR A 277 13.43 -3.46 10.85
CA TYR A 277 12.22 -3.12 11.61
C TYR A 277 12.45 -2.88 13.12
N ASN A 278 13.30 -3.70 13.76
CA ASN A 278 13.53 -3.65 15.20
C ASN A 278 14.63 -2.65 15.61
N ALA A 279 15.29 -2.00 14.65
CA ALA A 279 16.31 -1.00 14.94
C ALA A 279 15.68 0.25 15.56
N ARG A 280 16.26 0.74 16.66
CA ARG A 280 15.74 1.92 17.36
C ARG A 280 16.15 3.25 16.73
N ALA A 281 17.22 3.24 15.95
CA ALA A 281 17.69 4.39 15.19
C ALA A 281 18.55 3.92 14.00
N LEU A 282 18.59 4.75 12.96
CA LEU A 282 19.45 4.59 11.79
C LEU A 282 20.41 5.78 11.72
N VAL A 283 21.67 5.50 11.46
CA VAL A 283 22.71 6.50 11.23
C VAL A 283 23.28 6.31 9.83
N GLU A 284 23.18 7.37 9.03
CA GLU A 284 23.76 7.45 7.70
C GLU A 284 25.13 8.15 7.79
N LEU A 285 26.18 7.44 7.40
CA LEU A 285 27.50 8.00 7.27
C LEU A 285 27.60 8.64 5.88
N ALA A 286 27.90 9.94 5.83
CA ALA A 286 28.08 10.69 4.59
C ALA A 286 29.39 11.49 4.62
N GLY A 287 29.98 11.74 3.44
CA GLY A 287 31.22 12.52 3.30
C GLY A 287 32.20 11.94 2.28
N PHE A 288 33.21 12.74 1.93
CA PHE A 288 34.15 12.51 0.84
C PHE A 288 34.93 11.17 0.92
N HIS A 289 35.08 10.59 2.12
CA HIS A 289 35.80 9.33 2.34
C HIS A 289 34.88 8.14 2.65
N ILE A 290 33.56 8.30 2.55
CA ILE A 290 32.59 7.27 2.92
C ILE A 290 31.97 6.64 1.66
N GLY A 291 31.51 7.42 0.68
CA GLY A 291 30.86 6.86 -0.51
C GLY A 291 30.50 7.92 -1.57
N PRO A 292 29.83 7.51 -2.67
CA PRO A 292 29.52 8.39 -3.80
C PRO A 292 28.43 9.43 -3.52
N ALA A 293 27.61 9.21 -2.49
CA ALA A 293 26.49 10.08 -2.16
C ALA A 293 26.99 11.33 -1.39
N PRO A 294 26.80 12.55 -1.93
CA PRO A 294 27.30 13.76 -1.29
C PRO A 294 26.48 14.18 -0.05
N GLU A 295 25.21 13.76 0.05
CA GLU A 295 24.30 14.15 1.15
C GLU A 295 23.47 12.98 1.69
N PRO A 296 23.32 12.87 3.03
CA PRO A 296 22.46 11.88 3.66
C PRO A 296 20.99 12.13 3.32
N SER A 297 20.20 11.07 3.20
CA SER A 297 18.75 11.15 3.01
C SER A 297 17.98 11.27 4.32
N PHE A 298 18.66 11.11 5.45
CA PHE A 298 18.08 11.10 6.79
C PHE A 298 16.92 10.10 6.93
N GLY A 299 16.99 8.98 6.20
CA GLY A 299 15.94 7.96 6.17
C GLY A 299 14.59 8.42 5.58
N THR A 300 14.49 9.60 4.96
CA THR A 300 13.23 10.16 4.45
C THR A 300 12.49 9.26 3.46
N HIS A 301 13.23 8.42 2.74
CA HIS A 301 12.69 7.41 1.84
C HIS A 301 11.94 6.27 2.56
N PHE A 302 12.23 6.02 3.84
CA PHE A 302 11.52 5.04 4.69
C PHE A 302 10.50 5.69 5.63
N PHE A 303 10.78 6.90 6.10
CA PHE A 303 9.94 7.58 7.10
C PHE A 303 8.53 7.87 6.59
N GLN A 304 8.34 8.02 5.27
CA GLN A 304 7.00 8.14 4.70
C GLN A 304 6.19 6.84 4.79
N ASP A 305 6.81 5.68 4.50
CA ASP A 305 6.16 4.37 4.68
C ASP A 305 5.81 4.11 6.16
N LEU A 306 6.65 4.61 7.08
CA LEU A 306 6.45 4.51 8.53
C LEU A 306 5.26 5.35 9.03
N MET A 307 5.16 6.60 8.55
CA MET A 307 4.09 7.55 8.91
C MET A 307 2.72 7.15 8.33
N GLU A 308 2.70 6.56 7.14
CA GLU A 308 1.46 6.08 6.50
C GLU A 308 0.88 4.84 7.18
N ALA A 309 1.71 4.04 7.85
CA ALA A 309 1.30 2.79 8.47
C ALA A 309 0.51 2.96 9.80
N ARG A 310 0.53 4.15 10.42
CA ARG A 310 -0.06 4.44 11.77
C ARG A 310 0.11 3.29 12.76
N ILE A 311 1.33 2.78 12.89
CA ILE A 311 1.74 1.83 13.91
C ILE A 311 2.68 2.53 14.89
#